data_AF-A0A1G1T0W3-F1
#
_entry.id   AF-A0A1G1T0W3-F1
#
_cell.length_a   1.000
_cell.length_b   1.000
_cell.length_c   1.000
_cell.angle_alpha   90.00
_cell.angle_beta   90.00
_cell.angle_gamma   90.00
#
_symmetry.space_group_name_H-M   'P 1'
#
loop_
_entity.id
_entity.type
_entity.pdbx_description
1 polymer ?
#
loop_
_entity_poly.entity_id
_entity_poly.type
_entity_poly.pdbx_seq_one_letter_code
_entity_poly.pdbx_strand_id
1 'polypeptide(L)'
;MNQRIAGLLLSLLLLPTVAFASGNEIIPTIILMGGALLLFFAVLLLVRLPLTEKIVLAAMYPLTMWAVLYSSSWLPFLNNLVVFNLTVGIMPVFTTVTTWLLLKRKRQSVTK
;
A
#
# COMPACT_ATOMS: atom_id res chain seq x y z
N MET A 1 -14.30 13.11 12.78
CA MET A 1 -12.83 12.88 12.84
C MET A 1 -12.34 11.69 11.97
N ASN A 2 -13.22 10.83 11.41
CA ASN A 2 -12.82 9.56 10.76
C ASN A 2 -12.41 9.60 9.27
N GLN A 3 -12.58 10.72 8.55
CA GLN A 3 -12.24 10.79 7.12
C GLN A 3 -10.78 11.20 6.87
N ARG A 4 -10.25 12.17 7.63
CA ARG A 4 -8.86 12.65 7.47
C ARG A 4 -7.85 11.56 7.81
N ILE A 5 -8.10 10.77 8.85
CA ILE A 5 -7.19 9.70 9.30
C ILE A 5 -7.22 8.51 8.33
N ALA A 6 -8.40 8.15 7.80
CA ALA A 6 -8.49 7.14 6.74
C ALA A 6 -7.79 7.59 5.45
N GLY A 7 -7.90 8.88 5.10
CA GLY A 7 -7.15 9.46 3.98
C GLY A 7 -5.63 9.40 4.18
N LEU A 8 -5.14 9.68 5.39
CA LEU A 8 -3.73 9.56 5.73
C LEU A 8 -3.21 8.12 5.64
N LEU A 9 -4.02 7.14 6.07
CA LEU A 9 -3.68 5.72 5.94
C LEU A 9 -3.72 5.24 4.48
N LEU A 10 -4.63 5.79 3.67
CA LEU A 10 -4.65 5.57 2.22
C LEU A 10 -3.40 6.17 1.55
N SER A 11 -2.93 7.35 1.97
CA SER A 11 -1.66 7.88 1.45
C SER A 11 -0.45 7.07 1.88
N LEU A 12 -0.50 6.41 3.05
CA LEU A 12 0.56 5.50 3.48
C LEU A 12 0.63 4.21 2.64
N LEU A 13 -0.47 3.79 1.99
CA LEU A 13 -0.43 2.69 1.00
C LEU A 13 0.40 3.04 -0.24
N LEU A 14 0.69 4.34 -0.47
CA LEU A 14 1.53 4.79 -1.58
C LEU A 14 3.02 4.82 -1.21
N LEU A 15 3.42 4.67 0.06
CA LEU A 15 4.85 4.64 0.44
C LEU A 15 5.70 3.64 -0.35
N PRO A 16 5.21 2.43 -0.68
CA PRO A 16 5.95 1.51 -1.52
C PRO A 16 6.36 2.12 -2.87
N THR A 17 5.56 3.02 -3.46
CA THR A 17 5.89 3.65 -4.76
C THR A 17 7.19 4.46 -4.70
N VAL A 18 7.38 5.18 -3.59
CA VAL A 18 8.52 6.09 -3.38
C VAL A 18 9.81 5.30 -3.16
N ALA A 19 9.74 4.16 -2.49
CA ALA A 19 10.90 3.30 -2.22
C ALA A 19 11.56 2.75 -3.49
N PHE A 20 10.80 2.57 -4.55
CA PHE A 20 11.26 2.03 -5.83
C PHE A 20 11.60 3.12 -6.86
N ALA A 21 10.96 4.30 -6.77
CA ALA A 21 11.26 5.42 -7.67
C ALA A 21 12.71 5.95 -7.50
N SER A 22 13.40 5.58 -6.42
CA SER A 22 14.77 6.02 -6.16
C SER A 22 15.83 5.32 -7.03
N GLY A 23 15.46 4.33 -7.86
CA GLY A 23 16.39 3.67 -8.79
C GLY A 23 17.57 2.94 -8.12
N ASN A 24 17.49 2.73 -6.80
CA ASN A 24 18.56 2.16 -6.00
C ASN A 24 18.65 0.63 -6.16
N GLU A 25 19.79 0.10 -5.75
CA GLU A 25 20.04 -1.34 -5.65
C GLU A 25 18.91 -2.09 -4.92
N ILE A 26 18.76 -3.38 -5.25
CA ILE A 26 17.64 -4.23 -4.78
C ILE A 26 17.58 -4.28 -3.24
N ILE A 27 18.74 -4.30 -2.57
CA ILE A 27 18.85 -4.40 -1.10
C ILE A 27 18.25 -3.17 -0.39
N PRO A 28 18.68 -1.92 -0.67
CA PRO A 28 18.08 -0.73 -0.05
C PRO A 28 16.57 -0.64 -0.27
N THR A 29 16.10 -1.06 -1.45
CA THR A 29 14.69 -1.09 -1.79
C THR A 29 13.89 -2.05 -0.90
N ILE A 30 14.41 -3.27 -0.67
CA ILE A 30 13.80 -4.26 0.23
C ILE A 30 13.77 -3.73 1.68
N ILE A 31 14.85 -3.10 2.15
CA ILE A 31 14.92 -2.51 3.49
C ILE A 31 13.89 -1.39 3.66
N LEU A 32 13.77 -0.50 2.66
CA LEU A 32 12.78 0.58 2.66
C LEU A 32 11.35 0.05 2.65
N MET A 33 11.07 -1.01 1.88
CA MET A 33 9.76 -1.67 1.92
C MET A 33 9.47 -2.28 3.29
N GLY A 34 10.42 -3.01 3.88
CA GLY A 34 10.27 -3.58 5.22
C GLY A 34 10.01 -2.51 6.28
N GLY A 35 10.76 -1.41 6.24
CA GLY A 35 10.57 -0.26 7.13
C GLY A 35 9.21 0.41 6.94
N ALA A 36 8.78 0.61 5.69
CA ALA A 36 7.46 1.17 5.38
C ALA A 36 6.31 0.27 5.88
N LEU A 37 6.47 -1.06 5.77
CA LEU A 37 5.50 -2.02 6.30
C LEU A 37 5.38 -1.95 7.83
N LEU A 38 6.51 -1.93 8.54
CA LEU A 38 6.53 -1.78 10.00
C LEU A 38 5.91 -0.44 10.43
N LEU A 39 6.25 0.65 9.75
CA LEU A 39 5.70 1.97 10.01
C LEU A 39 4.18 1.99 9.78
N PHE A 40 3.70 1.40 8.69
CA PHE A 40 2.27 1.30 8.40
C PHE A 40 1.51 0.58 9.51
N PHE A 41 2.01 -0.58 9.95
CA PHE A 41 1.38 -1.32 11.05
C PHE A 41 1.42 -0.56 12.37
N ALA A 42 2.54 0.10 12.69
CA ALA A 42 2.64 0.94 13.89
C ALA A 42 1.59 2.05 13.88
N VAL A 43 1.44 2.77 12.76
CA VAL A 43 0.41 3.82 12.61
C VAL A 43 -1.00 3.23 12.69
N LEU A 44 -1.24 2.08 12.04
CA LEU A 44 -2.55 1.41 12.05
C LEU A 44 -2.98 0.96 13.45
N LEU A 45 -2.02 0.55 14.29
CA LEU A 45 -2.27 0.21 15.70
C LEU A 45 -2.65 1.45 16.51
N LEU A 46 -1.89 2.55 16.35
CA LEU A 46 -2.10 3.81 17.07
C LEU A 46 -3.41 4.52 16.70
N VAL A 47 -3.86 4.36 15.46
CA VAL A 47 -5.07 5.02 14.97
C VAL A 47 -6.34 4.36 15.54
N ARG A 48 -7.28 5.18 16.02
CA ARG A 48 -8.63 4.74 16.43
C ARG A 48 -9.52 4.54 15.20
N LEU A 49 -9.47 3.33 14.63
CA LEU A 49 -10.37 2.85 13.58
C LEU A 49 -11.17 1.63 14.05
N PRO A 50 -12.36 1.38 13.47
CA PRO A 50 -13.10 0.15 13.71
C PRO A 50 -12.23 -1.07 13.36
N LEU A 51 -12.33 -2.15 14.15
CA LEU A 51 -11.52 -3.36 13.96
C LEU A 51 -11.61 -3.87 12.51
N THR A 52 -12.79 -3.83 11.90
CA THR A 52 -12.93 -4.26 10.50
C THR A 52 -12.18 -3.38 9.51
N GLU A 53 -12.16 -2.05 9.69
CA GLU A 53 -11.39 -1.15 8.81
C GLU A 53 -9.89 -1.40 8.97
N LYS A 54 -9.44 -1.68 10.21
CA LYS A 54 -8.06 -2.09 10.47
C LYS A 54 -7.70 -3.39 9.78
N ILE A 55 -8.55 -4.41 9.84
CA ILE A 55 -8.30 -5.70 9.18
C ILE A 55 -8.19 -5.52 7.66
N VAL A 56 -9.08 -4.73 7.05
CA VAL A 56 -9.01 -4.47 5.60
C VAL A 56 -7.71 -3.77 5.23
N LEU A 57 -7.32 -2.72 5.97
CA LEU A 57 -6.07 -2.00 5.74
C LEU A 57 -4.83 -2.88 5.98
N ALA A 58 -4.84 -3.67 7.06
CA ALA A 58 -3.79 -4.62 7.41
C ALA A 58 -3.60 -5.72 6.37
N ALA A 59 -4.67 -6.15 5.68
CA ALA A 59 -4.61 -7.14 4.62
C ALA A 59 -4.18 -6.53 3.28
N MET A 60 -4.69 -5.34 2.94
CA MET A 60 -4.43 -4.70 1.65
C MET A 60 -2.98 -4.23 1.50
N TYR A 61 -2.33 -3.82 2.58
CA TYR A 61 -0.93 -3.38 2.54
C TYR A 61 0.07 -4.50 2.13
N PRO A 62 0.12 -5.67 2.79
CA PRO A 62 0.97 -6.77 2.36
C PRO A 62 0.54 -7.36 1.02
N LEU A 63 -0.77 -7.36 0.69
CA LEU A 63 -1.24 -7.72 -0.66
C LEU A 63 -0.67 -6.81 -1.74
N THR A 64 -0.60 -5.50 -1.47
CA THR A 64 0.00 -4.51 -2.38
C THR A 64 1.48 -4.80 -2.57
N MET A 65 2.21 -5.04 -1.48
CA MET A 65 3.63 -5.39 -1.56
C MET A 65 3.86 -6.69 -2.32
N TRP A 66 3.06 -7.72 -2.04
CA TRP A 66 3.13 -8.99 -2.74
C TRP A 66 2.84 -8.83 -4.23
N ALA A 67 1.81 -8.07 -4.60
CA ALA A 67 1.49 -7.80 -6.01
C ALA A 67 2.63 -7.07 -6.73
N VAL A 68 3.25 -6.08 -6.08
CA VAL A 68 4.42 -5.36 -6.62
C VAL A 68 5.62 -6.30 -6.78
N LEU A 69 5.91 -7.15 -5.79
CA LEU A 69 7.02 -8.10 -5.87
C LEU A 69 6.78 -9.22 -6.89
N TYR A 70 5.58 -9.79 -6.94
CA TYR A 70 5.22 -10.85 -7.87
C TYR A 70 5.24 -10.37 -9.32
N SER A 71 4.77 -9.16 -9.58
CA SER A 71 4.81 -8.58 -10.93
C SER A 71 6.23 -8.20 -11.37
N SER A 72 7.15 -7.98 -10.43
CA SER A 72 8.55 -7.65 -10.72
C SER A 72 9.51 -8.84 -10.68
N SER A 73 9.12 -10.00 -10.13
CA SER A 73 9.99 -11.17 -10.01
C SER A 73 10.35 -11.84 -11.36
N TRP A 74 9.59 -11.58 -12.42
CA TRP A 74 9.77 -12.20 -13.74
C TRP A 74 10.53 -11.31 -14.74
N LEU A 75 10.82 -10.07 -14.37
CA LEU A 75 11.45 -9.10 -15.27
C LEU A 75 12.89 -8.83 -14.84
N PRO A 76 13.89 -9.00 -15.72
CA PRO A 76 15.24 -8.52 -15.43
C PRO A 76 15.19 -7.00 -15.21
N PHE A 77 15.44 -6.58 -13.97
CA PHE A 77 15.17 -5.24 -13.44
C PHE A 77 15.76 -4.12 -14.32
N LEU A 78 16.99 -4.31 -14.80
CA LEU A 78 17.70 -3.36 -15.64
C LEU A 78 17.12 -3.22 -17.06
N ASN A 79 16.48 -4.26 -17.59
CA ASN A 79 15.95 -4.26 -18.95
C ASN A 79 14.51 -3.71 -19.02
N ASN A 80 13.81 -3.56 -17.90
CA ASN A 80 12.39 -3.23 -17.87
C ASN A 80 12.01 -2.20 -16.81
N LEU A 81 12.89 -1.21 -16.56
CA LEU A 81 12.66 -0.11 -15.62
C LEU A 81 11.30 0.60 -15.85
N VAL A 82 10.86 0.72 -17.11
CA VAL A 82 9.57 1.35 -17.45
C VAL A 82 8.39 0.53 -16.92
N VAL A 83 8.39 -0.79 -17.16
CA VAL A 83 7.33 -1.70 -16.70
C VAL A 83 7.33 -1.78 -15.18
N PHE A 84 8.52 -1.79 -14.58
CA PHE A 84 8.70 -1.79 -13.14
C PHE A 84 8.13 -0.50 -12.51
N ASN A 85 8.51 0.67 -13.01
CA ASN A 85 8.00 1.97 -12.54
C ASN A 85 6.48 2.10 -12.72
N LEU A 86 5.94 1.62 -13.84
CA LEU A 86 4.50 1.56 -14.06
C LEU A 86 3.81 0.66 -13.04
N THR A 87 4.35 -0.53 -12.80
CA THR A 87 3.71 -1.49 -11.91
C THR A 87 3.75 -1.01 -10.47
N VAL A 88 4.91 -0.47 -10.07
CA VAL A 88 5.09 0.14 -8.76
C VAL A 88 4.24 1.40 -8.59
N GLY A 89 4.00 2.19 -9.63
CA GLY A 89 3.11 3.36 -9.55
C GLY A 89 1.62 2.97 -9.54
N ILE A 90 1.23 2.03 -10.41
CA ILE A 90 -0.17 1.68 -10.64
C ILE A 90 -0.72 0.77 -9.53
N MET A 91 0.05 -0.22 -9.07
CA MET A 91 -0.46 -1.20 -8.08
C MET A 91 -0.87 -0.53 -6.76
N PRO A 92 -0.07 0.35 -6.15
CA PRO A 92 -0.45 1.04 -4.91
C PRO A 92 -1.62 2.00 -5.11
N VAL A 93 -1.73 2.66 -6.27
CA VAL A 93 -2.89 3.49 -6.59
C VAL A 93 -4.15 2.64 -6.71
N PHE A 94 -4.06 1.52 -7.43
CA PHE A 94 -5.16 0.58 -7.59
C PHE A 94 -5.62 0.01 -6.25
N THR A 95 -4.69 -0.44 -5.40
CA THR A 95 -5.02 -0.97 -4.07
C THR A 95 -5.55 0.09 -3.12
N THR A 96 -5.09 1.34 -3.24
CA THR A 96 -5.66 2.48 -2.51
C THR A 96 -7.10 2.74 -2.92
N VAL A 97 -7.39 2.75 -4.22
CA VAL A 97 -8.76 2.95 -4.75
C VAL A 97 -9.68 1.80 -4.34
N THR A 98 -9.24 0.54 -4.46
CA THR A 98 -10.05 -0.62 -4.05
C THR A 98 -10.31 -0.61 -2.54
N THR A 99 -9.29 -0.30 -1.72
CA THR A 99 -9.44 -0.16 -0.28
C THR A 99 -10.43 0.95 0.07
N TRP A 100 -10.35 2.11 -0.59
CA TRP A 100 -11.30 3.20 -0.40
C TRP A 100 -12.73 2.80 -0.76
N LEU A 101 -12.94 2.12 -1.89
CA LEU A 101 -14.26 1.63 -2.30
C LEU A 101 -14.84 0.62 -1.31
N LEU A 102 -14.02 -0.31 -0.81
CA LEU A 102 -14.41 -1.29 0.21
C LEU A 102 -14.82 -0.62 1.51
N LEU A 103 -14.04 0.34 1.99
CA LEU A 103 -14.34 1.12 3.20
C LEU A 103 -15.60 1.98 3.03
N LYS A 104 -15.79 2.60 1.85
CA LYS A 104 -16.97 3.42 1.53
C LYS A 104 -18.25 2.57 1.52
N ARG A 105 -18.24 1.41 0.86
CA ARG A 105 -19.38 0.48 0.82
C ARG A 105 -19.76 0.00 2.22
N LYS A 106 -18.76 -0.35 3.05
CA LYS A 106 -19.02 -0.81 4.42
C LYS A 106 -19.64 0.26 5.30
N ARG A 107 -19.15 1.51 5.23
CA ARG A 107 -19.74 2.60 6.02
C ARG A 107 -21.21 2.85 5.66
N GLN A 108 -21.58 2.75 4.39
CA GLN A 108 -22.97 2.86 3.94
C GLN A 108 -23.86 1.71 4.44
N SER A 109 -23.32 0.51 4.62
CA SER A 109 -24.05 -0.65 5.16
C SER A 109 -24.33 -0.54 6.67
N VAL A 110 -23.54 0.22 7.42
CA VAL A 110 -23.71 0.39 8.88
C VAL A 110 -24.69 1.53 9.21
N THR A 111 -25.03 2.37 8.23
CA THR A 111 -25.97 3.51 8.41
C THR A 111 -27.40 3.21 7.96
N LYS A 112 -27.66 2.00 7.44
CA LYS A 112 -28.99 1.47 7.15
C LYS A 112 -29.37 0.47 8.22
#